data_AF-A0A6L6IQQ7-F1
#
_entry.id   AF-A0A6L6IQQ7-F1
#
_cell.length_a   1.000
_cell.length_b   1.000
_cell.length_c   1.000
_cell.angle_alpha   90.00
_cell.angle_beta   90.00
_cell.angle_gamma   90.00
#
_symmetry.space_group_name_H-M   'P 1'
#
loop_
_entity.id
_entity.type
_entity.pdbx_description
1 polymer ?
#
loop_
_entity_poly.entity_id
_entity_poly.type
_entity_poly.pdbx_seq_one_letter_code
_entity_poly.pdbx_strand_id
1 'polypeptide(L)'
;MDGKTAIIHRGDDRSVSQHKKSLQPEPQRGCYSALWLLWGLWGIGLVIWLVVKTGKADILFKEHTAIFITVNLITGGSLLWTGMRIVMKILKRNKNSQPAKETKKMAAVPETRAEENKGPDAAADGVEKKANCSDTLIAYGTVMTGVLTVEGNIVVEGVVEGNIVCHNRVNIAEGGQVKGDIQAKLIVINGKITGRCDAHSVTLQEKAQAEGDICTAGLVIEKGAVFSGHSLPGKAAETSPAQKAQSGR
;
A
#
# COMPACT_ATOMS: atom_id res chain seq x y z
N MET A 1 -10.80 -57.21 39.48
CA MET A 1 -9.49 -56.59 39.70
C MET A 1 -9.33 -55.52 38.64
N ASP A 2 -10.03 -54.41 38.82
CA ASP A 2 -9.55 -53.16 39.47
C ASP A 2 -8.95 -52.26 38.39
N GLY A 3 -9.27 -50.97 38.23
CA GLY A 3 -10.11 -49.99 38.90
C GLY A 3 -10.06 -48.73 38.01
N LYS A 4 -11.18 -48.07 37.73
CA LYS A 4 -11.62 -46.81 38.35
C LYS A 4 -10.73 -45.57 38.13
N THR A 5 -11.29 -44.62 37.35
CA THR A 5 -11.52 -43.20 37.70
C THR A 5 -10.41 -42.16 37.52
N ALA A 6 -10.69 -41.14 36.67
CA ALA A 6 -10.49 -39.68 36.86
C ALA A 6 -10.90 -38.98 35.53
N ILE A 7 -12.03 -38.25 35.37
CA ILE A 7 -12.36 -36.86 35.81
C ILE A 7 -11.10 -35.97 35.75
N ILE A 8 -10.95 -34.83 35.05
CA ILE A 8 -11.75 -33.62 34.77
C ILE A 8 -11.00 -32.92 33.61
N HIS A 9 -11.60 -32.25 32.62
CA HIS A 9 -11.76 -30.79 32.64
C HIS A 9 -12.67 -30.34 31.50
N ARG A 10 -13.78 -29.72 31.91
CA ARG A 10 -14.72 -28.98 31.08
C ARG A 10 -14.10 -27.58 30.91
N GLY A 11 -13.57 -27.28 29.72
CA GLY A 11 -13.15 -25.94 29.33
C GLY A 11 -14.37 -25.12 28.94
N ASP A 12 -14.71 -24.19 29.81
CA ASP A 12 -15.77 -23.20 29.67
C ASP A 12 -15.23 -22.02 28.86
N ASP A 13 -15.57 -21.92 27.57
CA ASP A 13 -15.31 -20.72 26.75
C ASP A 13 -16.64 -20.02 26.43
N ARG A 14 -17.43 -19.75 27.47
CA ARG A 14 -18.50 -18.74 27.47
C ARG A 14 -18.00 -17.41 28.01
N SER A 15 -16.99 -16.78 27.38
CA SER A 15 -16.69 -15.37 27.66
C SER A 15 -15.67 -14.71 26.71
N VAL A 16 -15.94 -14.66 25.40
CA VAL A 16 -15.50 -13.51 24.57
C VAL A 16 -16.59 -13.13 23.57
N SER A 17 -17.83 -13.03 24.05
CA SER A 17 -18.91 -12.32 23.37
C SER A 17 -18.88 -10.84 23.74
N GLN A 18 -17.83 -10.09 23.41
CA GLN A 18 -17.84 -8.61 23.48
C GLN A 18 -16.71 -7.98 22.65
N HIS A 19 -16.58 -8.23 21.34
CA HIS A 19 -15.90 -7.27 20.42
C HIS A 19 -16.06 -7.66 18.94
N LYS A 20 -17.29 -7.56 18.43
CA LYS A 20 -17.48 -7.18 17.01
C LYS A 20 -18.68 -6.27 16.89
N LYS A 21 -18.56 -5.13 17.56
CA LYS A 21 -19.35 -3.94 17.31
C LYS A 21 -19.24 -3.62 15.82
N SER A 22 -20.39 -3.61 15.14
CA SER A 22 -20.69 -2.71 14.03
C SER A 22 -19.68 -2.63 12.88
N LEU A 23 -19.83 -3.49 11.86
CA LEU A 23 -19.55 -3.05 10.49
C LEU A 23 -20.67 -2.09 10.10
N GLN A 24 -20.48 -0.80 10.39
CA GLN A 24 -21.16 0.25 9.64
C GLN A 24 -20.30 0.57 8.41
N PRO A 25 -20.90 0.72 7.22
CA PRO A 25 -20.18 1.24 6.05
C PRO A 25 -19.82 2.72 6.30
N GLU A 26 -18.53 3.06 6.24
CA GLU A 26 -18.08 4.47 6.25
C GLU A 26 -18.60 5.16 4.97
N PRO A 27 -19.31 6.30 5.10
CA PRO A 27 -19.85 7.00 3.95
C PRO A 27 -18.77 7.82 3.24
N GLN A 28 -18.64 7.56 1.93
CA GLN A 28 -18.42 8.53 0.85
C GLN A 28 -17.81 9.89 1.30
N ARG A 29 -16.47 9.99 1.28
CA ARG A 29 -15.70 11.22 1.59
C ARG A 29 -15.79 12.31 0.49
N GLY A 30 -16.99 12.61 0.01
CA GLY A 30 -17.22 13.55 -1.09
C GLY A 30 -18.09 14.78 -0.80
N CYS A 31 -18.87 14.81 0.29
CA CYS A 31 -19.94 15.81 0.42
C CYS A 31 -19.81 16.84 1.56
N TYR A 32 -18.72 16.82 2.34
CA TYR A 32 -18.61 17.73 3.49
C TYR A 32 -18.48 19.21 3.10
N SER A 33 -17.88 19.57 1.95
CA SER A 33 -17.69 20.98 1.59
C SER A 33 -19.00 21.71 1.20
N ALA A 34 -19.98 21.02 0.63
CA ALA A 34 -21.23 21.65 0.19
C ALA A 34 -22.17 21.99 1.37
N LEU A 35 -22.18 21.15 2.41
CA LEU A 35 -23.04 21.35 3.59
C LEU A 35 -22.60 22.54 4.45
N TRP A 36 -21.29 22.77 4.54
CA TRP A 36 -20.72 23.95 5.21
C TRP A 36 -20.97 25.25 4.44
N LEU A 37 -20.93 25.22 3.09
CA LEU A 37 -21.31 26.37 2.27
C LEU A 37 -22.79 26.72 2.42
N LEU A 38 -23.65 25.71 2.51
CA LEU A 38 -25.08 25.90 2.73
C LEU A 38 -25.35 26.51 4.12
N TRP A 39 -24.68 26.03 5.16
CA TRP A 39 -24.76 26.61 6.51
C TRP A 39 -24.17 28.02 6.59
N GLY A 40 -23.07 28.28 5.89
CA GLY A 40 -22.47 29.62 5.78
C GLY A 40 -23.41 30.62 5.10
N LEU A 41 -24.02 30.23 3.97
CA LEU A 41 -25.01 31.06 3.27
C LEU A 41 -26.27 31.29 4.11
N TRP A 42 -26.74 30.29 4.85
CA TRP A 42 -27.88 30.44 5.76
C TRP A 42 -27.56 31.38 6.92
N GLY A 43 -26.36 31.29 7.49
CA GLY A 43 -25.87 32.21 8.52
C GLY A 43 -25.74 33.65 8.03
N ILE A 44 -25.17 33.86 6.83
CA ILE A 44 -25.07 35.20 6.21
C ILE A 44 -26.48 35.76 5.96
N GLY A 45 -27.41 34.95 5.46
CA GLY A 45 -28.81 35.34 5.28
C GLY A 45 -29.49 35.77 6.58
N LEU A 46 -29.24 35.08 7.68
CA LEU A 46 -29.79 35.41 9.00
C LEU A 46 -29.21 36.73 9.54
N VAL A 47 -27.92 37.00 9.31
CA VAL A 47 -27.28 38.27 9.66
C VAL A 47 -27.86 39.42 8.83
N ILE A 48 -28.02 39.24 7.52
CA ILE A 48 -28.66 40.24 6.64
C ILE A 48 -30.10 40.50 7.09
N TRP A 49 -30.86 39.45 7.40
CA TRP A 49 -32.23 39.59 7.90
C TRP A 49 -32.30 40.33 9.25
N LEU A 50 -31.35 40.05 10.17
CA LEU A 50 -31.23 40.77 11.45
C LEU A 50 -30.89 42.25 11.24
N VAL A 51 -29.98 42.55 10.31
CA VAL A 51 -29.59 43.93 9.97
C VAL A 51 -30.78 44.69 9.37
N VAL A 52 -31.52 44.08 8.44
CA VAL A 52 -32.70 44.69 7.82
C VAL A 52 -33.85 44.84 8.83
N LYS A 53 -34.04 43.88 9.73
CA LYS A 53 -35.14 43.90 10.72
C LYS A 53 -34.93 44.90 11.86
N THR A 54 -33.68 45.21 12.21
CA THR A 54 -33.40 46.04 13.38
C THR A 54 -33.31 47.54 13.08
N GLY A 55 -33.29 47.96 11.81
CA GLY A 55 -33.54 49.34 11.37
C GLY A 55 -32.68 50.43 12.01
N LYS A 56 -31.59 50.08 12.70
CA LYS A 56 -30.70 50.98 13.43
C LYS A 56 -29.27 50.51 13.22
N ALA A 57 -28.66 51.01 12.14
CA ALA A 57 -27.34 50.60 11.69
C ALA A 57 -26.17 51.14 12.55
N ASP A 58 -26.39 52.10 13.45
CA ASP A 58 -25.27 52.97 13.86
C ASP A 58 -24.65 52.75 15.24
N ILE A 59 -25.15 51.86 16.11
CA ILE A 59 -24.62 51.78 17.50
C ILE A 59 -24.19 50.37 17.94
N LEU A 60 -24.67 49.30 17.30
CA LEU A 60 -24.27 47.92 17.64
C LEU A 60 -23.10 47.39 16.78
N PHE A 61 -22.73 48.10 15.72
CA PHE A 61 -21.76 47.60 14.74
C PHE A 61 -20.29 47.76 15.18
N LYS A 62 -19.98 48.68 16.11
CA LYS A 62 -18.58 48.96 16.49
C LYS A 62 -17.98 47.94 17.47
N GLU A 63 -18.81 47.38 18.34
CA GLU A 63 -18.38 46.39 19.36
C GLU A 63 -18.42 44.95 18.81
N HIS A 64 -19.50 44.55 18.14
CA HIS A 64 -19.66 43.15 17.74
C HIS A 64 -18.89 42.77 16.48
N THR A 65 -18.61 43.69 15.55
CA THR A 65 -17.76 43.37 14.38
C THR A 65 -16.32 43.14 14.77
N ALA A 66 -15.80 43.89 15.75
CA ALA A 66 -14.47 43.67 16.29
C ALA A 66 -14.36 42.27 16.92
N ILE A 67 -15.37 41.85 17.69
CA ILE A 67 -15.43 40.51 18.28
C ILE A 67 -15.54 39.43 17.18
N PHE A 68 -16.37 39.61 16.16
CA PHE A 68 -16.50 38.63 15.07
C PHE A 68 -15.24 38.52 14.22
N ILE A 69 -14.57 39.63 13.92
CA ILE A 69 -13.31 39.65 13.15
C ILE A 69 -12.20 39.00 13.97
N THR A 70 -12.11 39.30 15.26
CA THR A 70 -11.10 38.69 16.15
C THR A 70 -11.35 37.20 16.35
N VAL A 71 -12.60 36.76 16.54
CA VAL A 71 -12.94 35.32 16.58
C VAL A 71 -12.59 34.65 15.26
N ASN A 72 -12.91 35.24 14.11
CA ASN A 72 -12.54 34.67 12.81
C ASN A 72 -11.02 34.65 12.55
N LEU A 73 -10.28 35.66 13.02
CA LEU A 73 -8.81 35.68 12.96
C LEU A 73 -8.19 34.65 13.89
N ILE A 74 -8.76 34.41 15.07
CA ILE A 74 -8.28 33.40 16.03
C ILE A 74 -8.62 31.99 15.53
N THR A 75 -9.83 31.76 15.02
CA THR A 75 -10.24 30.47 14.48
C THR A 75 -9.52 30.17 13.16
N GLY A 76 -9.45 31.13 12.23
CA GLY A 76 -8.67 30.99 10.99
C GLY A 76 -7.17 30.85 11.25
N GLY A 77 -6.64 31.61 12.22
CA GLY A 77 -5.26 31.53 12.69
C GLY A 77 -4.92 30.17 13.33
N SER A 78 -5.84 29.58 14.10
CA SER A 78 -5.65 28.23 14.68
C SER A 78 -5.62 27.13 13.62
N LEU A 79 -6.44 27.23 12.56
CA LEU A 79 -6.39 26.27 11.45
C LEU A 79 -5.09 26.40 10.63
N LEU A 80 -4.65 27.63 10.36
CA LEU A 80 -3.36 27.85 9.70
C LEU A 80 -2.19 27.40 10.57
N TRP A 81 -2.23 27.65 11.88
CA TRP A 81 -1.18 27.25 12.82
C TRP A 81 -1.09 25.73 12.97
N THR A 82 -2.22 25.03 13.08
CA THR A 82 -2.26 23.55 13.14
C THR A 82 -1.82 22.92 11.81
N GLY A 83 -2.28 23.46 10.67
CA GLY A 83 -1.80 23.06 9.34
C GLY A 83 -0.29 23.27 9.16
N MET A 84 0.22 24.44 9.55
CA MET A 84 1.65 24.76 9.46
C MET A 84 2.49 23.95 10.45
N ARG A 85 1.94 23.52 11.59
CA ARG A 85 2.60 22.59 12.51
C ARG A 85 2.73 21.18 11.95
N ILE A 86 1.72 20.71 11.23
CA ILE A 86 1.77 19.41 10.54
C ILE A 86 2.81 19.47 9.42
N VAL A 87 2.79 20.52 8.60
CA VAL A 87 3.80 20.76 7.54
C VAL A 87 5.20 20.89 8.14
N MET A 88 5.39 21.62 9.23
CA MET A 88 6.70 21.73 9.89
C MET A 88 7.17 20.41 10.51
N LYS A 89 6.28 19.53 11.01
CA LYS A 89 6.66 18.18 11.43
C LYS A 89 7.11 17.31 10.25
N ILE A 90 6.47 17.45 9.10
CA ILE A 90 6.83 16.72 7.86
C ILE A 90 8.18 17.23 7.32
N LEU A 91 8.38 18.56 7.26
CA LEU A 91 9.64 19.15 6.81
C LEU A 91 10.79 18.91 7.79
N LYS A 92 10.53 18.87 9.10
CA LYS A 92 11.54 18.55 10.13
C LYS A 92 11.92 17.06 10.13
N ARG A 93 11.05 16.17 9.65
CA ARG A 93 11.38 14.76 9.38
C ARG A 93 12.32 14.60 8.18
N ASN A 94 12.26 15.52 7.21
CA ASN A 94 13.16 15.55 6.06
C ASN A 94 14.50 16.24 6.35
N LYS A 95 14.55 17.20 7.30
CA LYS A 95 15.78 17.93 7.63
C LYS A 95 16.67 17.28 8.68
N ASN A 96 16.28 16.11 9.22
CA ASN A 96 17.08 15.33 10.18
C ASN A 96 17.89 14.19 9.52
N SER A 97 17.91 14.12 8.20
CA SER A 97 18.90 13.35 7.45
C SER A 97 20.04 14.28 7.06
N GLN A 98 20.81 14.76 8.04
CA GLN A 98 22.15 15.28 7.75
C GLN A 98 23.21 14.20 7.99
N PRO A 99 24.27 14.19 7.17
CA PRO A 99 25.30 13.16 7.14
C PRO A 99 26.30 13.39 8.28
N ALA A 100 26.38 12.48 9.24
CA ALA A 100 27.48 12.47 10.20
C ALA A 100 28.47 11.37 9.81
N LYS A 101 29.57 11.80 9.18
CA LYS A 101 30.85 11.09 9.27
C LYS A 101 31.23 11.02 10.75
N GLU A 102 31.43 9.82 11.28
CA GLU A 102 32.31 9.64 12.42
C GLU A 102 33.24 8.46 12.16
N THR A 103 34.45 8.79 11.73
CA THR A 103 35.59 7.88 11.64
C THR A 103 36.33 7.92 12.97
N LYS A 104 36.29 6.85 13.76
CA LYS A 104 37.41 6.36 14.60
C LYS A 104 37.01 5.02 15.24
N LYS A 105 37.55 3.88 14.80
CA LYS A 105 38.88 3.28 15.08
C LYS A 105 38.92 2.58 16.45
N MET A 106 39.38 1.31 16.40
CA MET A 106 39.77 0.38 17.47
C MET A 106 38.70 -0.67 17.80
N ALA A 107 38.92 -1.91 17.33
CA ALA A 107 39.57 -3.00 18.08
C ALA A 107 38.49 -3.80 18.84
N ALA A 108 38.38 -5.11 18.81
CA ALA A 108 39.34 -6.15 18.52
C ALA A 108 38.59 -7.42 18.06
N VAL A 109 39.31 -8.26 17.34
CA VAL A 109 39.07 -9.71 17.20
C VAL A 109 39.20 -10.34 18.59
N PRO A 110 38.33 -11.31 18.96
CA PRO A 110 38.71 -12.73 18.85
C PRO A 110 37.59 -13.50 18.12
N GLU A 111 37.86 -14.26 17.06
CA GLU A 111 38.35 -15.66 17.10
C GLU A 111 37.67 -16.44 18.22
N THR A 112 36.87 -17.46 17.94
CA THR A 112 37.33 -18.86 17.80
C THR A 112 36.09 -19.61 17.27
N ARG A 113 36.15 -20.20 16.06
CA ARG A 113 36.40 -21.65 15.81
C ARG A 113 35.30 -22.51 16.46
N ALA A 114 34.59 -23.41 15.79
CA ALA A 114 34.98 -24.31 14.72
C ALA A 114 33.65 -24.77 14.05
N GLU A 115 33.56 -24.81 12.73
CA GLU A 115 33.86 -25.98 11.87
C GLU A 115 32.70 -27.00 11.82
N GLU A 116 32.50 -27.83 10.80
CA GLU A 116 32.93 -27.92 9.39
C GLU A 116 32.54 -29.35 8.99
N ASN A 117 31.95 -29.51 7.81
CA ASN A 117 32.38 -30.48 6.78
C ASN A 117 31.53 -30.20 5.52
N LYS A 118 32.02 -29.44 4.51
CA LYS A 118 32.88 -29.83 3.37
C LYS A 118 32.41 -31.13 2.70
N GLY A 119 32.01 -31.19 1.43
CA GLY A 119 32.52 -30.58 0.18
C GLY A 119 32.96 -31.73 -0.76
N PRO A 120 33.41 -31.56 -2.02
CA PRO A 120 33.38 -30.42 -2.97
C PRO A 120 32.90 -30.88 -4.41
N ASP A 121 32.63 -30.04 -5.43
CA ASP A 121 33.60 -29.42 -6.36
C ASP A 121 32.89 -28.65 -7.52
N ALA A 122 33.63 -27.68 -8.08
CA ALA A 122 33.56 -27.14 -9.47
C ALA A 122 32.64 -25.94 -9.82
N ALA A 123 33.27 -24.75 -9.73
CA ALA A 123 33.38 -23.70 -10.76
C ALA A 123 32.11 -23.01 -11.33
N ALA A 124 31.93 -21.72 -11.02
CA ALA A 124 32.35 -20.63 -11.90
C ALA A 124 31.92 -19.26 -11.35
N ASP A 125 32.80 -18.30 -11.61
CA ASP A 125 32.86 -16.91 -11.17
C ASP A 125 31.74 -16.03 -11.76
N GLY A 126 31.33 -15.02 -11.01
CA GLY A 126 30.26 -14.11 -11.39
C GLY A 126 29.86 -13.21 -10.24
N VAL A 127 30.72 -12.25 -9.88
CA VAL A 127 30.34 -11.13 -9.02
C VAL A 127 29.30 -10.29 -9.77
N GLU A 128 28.03 -10.64 -9.60
CA GLU A 128 26.92 -9.85 -10.10
C GLU A 128 26.97 -8.46 -9.45
N LYS A 129 26.95 -7.47 -10.33
CA LYS A 129 26.84 -6.05 -10.01
C LYS A 129 25.68 -5.88 -9.02
N LYS A 130 25.98 -5.64 -7.73
CA LYS A 130 24.96 -5.29 -6.73
C LYS A 130 24.42 -3.90 -7.07
N ALA A 131 23.53 -3.84 -8.06
CA ALA A 131 22.58 -2.76 -8.18
C ALA A 131 21.85 -2.72 -6.84
N ASN A 132 21.79 -1.55 -6.21
CA ASN A 132 20.92 -1.36 -5.06
C ASN A 132 19.47 -1.46 -5.55
N CYS A 133 18.98 -2.69 -5.74
CA CYS A 133 17.59 -2.97 -5.97
C CYS A 133 16.92 -2.81 -4.60
N SER A 134 16.21 -1.71 -4.42
CA SER A 134 15.33 -1.54 -3.29
C SER A 134 14.14 -2.47 -3.46
N ASP A 135 14.15 -3.59 -2.76
CA ASP A 135 13.02 -4.50 -2.70
C ASP A 135 12.01 -3.98 -1.66
N THR A 136 10.76 -3.85 -2.08
CA THR A 136 9.65 -3.52 -1.19
C THR A 136 8.87 -4.78 -0.88
N LEU A 137 8.67 -5.09 0.41
CA LEU A 137 7.90 -6.25 0.86
C LEU A 137 6.59 -5.80 1.52
N ILE A 138 5.46 -6.28 1.00
CA ILE A 138 4.16 -6.18 1.67
C ILE A 138 3.94 -7.50 2.40
N ALA A 139 4.22 -7.51 3.70
CA ALA A 139 4.13 -8.71 4.53
C ALA A 139 2.69 -9.16 4.77
N TYR A 140 2.53 -10.44 5.12
CA TYR A 140 1.26 -11.03 5.57
C TYR A 140 0.59 -10.19 6.68
N GLY A 141 -0.75 -10.15 6.66
CA GLY A 141 -1.54 -9.36 7.62
C GLY A 141 -1.62 -7.86 7.30
N THR A 142 -0.94 -7.40 6.24
CA THR A 142 -1.06 -6.03 5.74
C THR A 142 -2.18 -5.93 4.72
N VAL A 143 -3.00 -4.88 4.84
CA VAL A 143 -3.99 -4.49 3.82
C VAL A 143 -3.62 -3.10 3.31
N MET A 144 -3.30 -2.99 2.03
CA MET A 144 -3.06 -1.70 1.36
C MET A 144 -4.23 -1.35 0.44
N THR A 145 -4.70 -0.11 0.52
CA THR A 145 -5.74 0.42 -0.35
C THR A 145 -5.27 1.69 -1.05
N GLY A 146 -5.39 1.77 -2.38
CA GLY A 146 -5.06 2.99 -3.14
C GLY A 146 -4.10 2.75 -4.32
N VAL A 147 -3.27 3.74 -4.62
CA VAL A 147 -2.28 3.66 -5.72
C VAL A 147 -0.89 3.49 -5.12
N LEU A 148 -0.18 2.45 -5.54
CA LEU A 148 1.17 2.13 -5.12
C LEU A 148 2.13 2.32 -6.30
N THR A 149 3.15 3.15 -6.14
CA THR A 149 4.17 3.39 -7.16
C THR A 149 5.54 2.96 -6.63
N VAL A 150 6.19 2.04 -7.33
CA VAL A 150 7.47 1.44 -6.91
C VAL A 150 8.46 1.45 -8.08
N GLU A 151 9.63 2.05 -7.86
CA GLU A 151 10.73 2.05 -8.84
C GLU A 151 11.48 0.72 -8.90
N GLY A 152 11.65 0.07 -7.74
CA GLY A 152 12.36 -1.20 -7.60
C GLY A 152 11.47 -2.43 -7.78
N ASN A 153 11.85 -3.53 -7.12
CA ASN A 153 11.02 -4.72 -7.09
C ASN A 153 10.03 -4.65 -5.94
N ILE A 154 8.90 -5.34 -6.12
CA ILE A 154 7.91 -5.51 -5.06
C ILE A 154 7.56 -6.97 -4.88
N VAL A 155 7.51 -7.41 -3.63
CA VAL A 155 7.02 -8.72 -3.21
C VAL A 155 5.75 -8.51 -2.39
N VAL A 156 4.66 -9.17 -2.77
CA VAL A 156 3.35 -9.04 -2.14
C VAL A 156 2.94 -10.37 -1.52
N GLU A 157 2.93 -10.43 -0.19
CA GLU A 157 2.43 -11.54 0.63
C GLU A 157 1.08 -11.20 1.30
N GLY A 158 0.75 -9.91 1.40
CA GLY A 158 -0.51 -9.41 1.99
C GLY A 158 -1.65 -9.20 0.99
N VAL A 159 -2.59 -8.33 1.36
CA VAL A 159 -3.74 -7.95 0.53
C VAL A 159 -3.54 -6.53 -0.01
N VAL A 160 -3.69 -6.36 -1.32
CA VAL A 160 -3.62 -5.06 -2.00
C VAL A 160 -4.90 -4.83 -2.79
N GLU A 161 -5.60 -3.74 -2.51
CA GLU A 161 -6.80 -3.31 -3.22
C GLU A 161 -6.54 -1.95 -3.88
N GLY A 162 -6.34 -1.95 -5.20
CA GLY A 162 -6.09 -0.74 -5.97
C GLY A 162 -5.10 -0.94 -7.12
N ASN A 163 -4.42 0.13 -7.52
CA ASN A 163 -3.53 0.13 -8.68
C ASN A 163 -2.06 0.02 -8.24
N ILE A 164 -1.34 -0.95 -8.82
CA ILE A 164 0.09 -1.15 -8.59
C ILE A 164 0.85 -0.75 -9.86
N VAL A 165 1.65 0.30 -9.77
CA VAL A 165 2.55 0.76 -10.83
C VAL A 165 3.99 0.46 -10.41
N CYS A 166 4.60 -0.53 -11.06
CA CYS A 166 5.97 -0.94 -10.81
C CYS A 166 6.79 -0.81 -12.09
N HIS A 167 7.97 -0.20 -12.04
CA HIS A 167 8.80 -0.08 -13.24
C HIS A 167 9.59 -1.36 -13.57
N ASN A 168 9.77 -2.26 -12.61
CA ASN A 168 10.60 -3.44 -12.76
C ASN A 168 9.82 -4.75 -12.59
N ARG A 169 9.89 -5.38 -11.41
CA ARG A 169 9.33 -6.72 -11.17
C ARG A 169 8.33 -6.70 -10.03
N VAL A 170 7.16 -7.28 -10.28
CA VAL A 170 6.15 -7.59 -9.28
C VAL A 170 6.15 -9.10 -9.03
N ASN A 171 6.31 -9.50 -7.78
CA ASN A 171 6.16 -10.87 -7.34
C ASN A 171 5.00 -10.98 -6.36
N ILE A 172 3.95 -11.72 -6.73
CA ILE A 172 2.86 -12.06 -5.83
C ILE A 172 3.18 -13.42 -5.23
N ALA A 173 3.51 -13.43 -3.94
CA ALA A 173 3.85 -14.64 -3.22
C ALA A 173 2.61 -15.50 -2.94
N GLU A 174 2.85 -16.71 -2.42
CA GLU A 174 1.78 -17.58 -1.93
C GLU A 174 0.96 -16.86 -0.85
N GLY A 175 -0.37 -16.94 -0.91
CA GLY A 175 -1.26 -16.24 0.03
C GLY A 175 -1.44 -14.74 -0.25
N GLY A 176 -0.63 -14.15 -1.13
CA GLY A 176 -0.80 -12.78 -1.61
C GLY A 176 -2.10 -12.63 -2.41
N GLN A 177 -2.85 -11.56 -2.15
CA GLN A 177 -4.09 -11.24 -2.84
C GLN A 177 -4.04 -9.83 -3.41
N VAL A 178 -4.22 -9.72 -4.72
CA VAL A 178 -4.26 -8.41 -5.38
C VAL A 178 -5.59 -8.24 -6.11
N LYS A 179 -6.29 -7.14 -5.83
CA LYS A 179 -7.50 -6.73 -6.52
C LYS A 179 -7.30 -5.36 -7.17
N GLY A 180 -7.36 -5.30 -8.49
CA GLY A 180 -7.22 -4.07 -9.25
C GLY A 180 -6.30 -4.19 -10.45
N ASP A 181 -5.73 -3.06 -10.87
CA ASP A 181 -4.87 -2.98 -12.04
C ASP A 181 -3.40 -3.09 -11.65
N ILE A 182 -2.63 -3.92 -12.36
CA ILE A 182 -1.20 -4.06 -12.15
C ILE A 182 -0.47 -3.69 -13.44
N GLN A 183 0.48 -2.77 -13.35
CA GLN A 183 1.36 -2.39 -14.44
C GLN A 183 2.81 -2.67 -14.03
N ALA A 184 3.50 -3.54 -14.77
CA ALA A 184 4.89 -3.86 -14.52
C ALA A 184 5.65 -4.31 -15.78
N LYS A 185 6.98 -4.41 -15.72
CA LYS A 185 7.73 -5.03 -16.81
C LYS A 185 7.64 -6.56 -16.74
N LEU A 186 7.82 -7.13 -15.55
CA LEU A 186 7.71 -8.56 -15.29
C LEU A 186 6.76 -8.80 -14.13
N ILE A 187 5.78 -9.69 -14.32
CA ILE A 187 4.88 -10.13 -13.25
C ILE A 187 5.07 -11.63 -13.05
N VAL A 188 5.35 -12.03 -11.80
CA VAL A 188 5.34 -13.42 -11.36
C VAL A 188 4.24 -13.58 -10.33
N ILE A 189 3.37 -14.56 -10.54
CA ILE A 189 2.17 -14.77 -9.73
C ILE A 189 2.24 -16.15 -9.12
N ASN A 190 2.18 -16.23 -7.79
CA ASN A 190 2.06 -17.47 -7.02
C ASN A 190 0.90 -17.40 -6.00
N GLY A 191 0.01 -16.42 -6.16
CA GLY A 191 -1.12 -16.16 -5.29
C GLY A 191 -2.40 -15.90 -6.07
N LYS A 192 -3.33 -15.14 -5.48
CA LYS A 192 -4.61 -14.80 -6.12
C LYS A 192 -4.61 -13.38 -6.66
N ILE A 193 -5.07 -13.22 -7.89
CA ILE A 193 -5.22 -11.92 -8.55
C ILE A 193 -6.59 -11.81 -9.22
N THR A 194 -7.23 -10.67 -9.02
CA THR A 194 -8.51 -10.33 -9.64
C THR A 194 -8.43 -8.92 -10.24
N GLY A 195 -8.46 -8.82 -11.57
CA GLY A 195 -8.40 -7.53 -12.27
C GLY A 195 -7.60 -7.57 -13.57
N ARG A 196 -7.01 -6.43 -13.95
CA ARG A 196 -6.26 -6.30 -15.20
C ARG A 196 -4.76 -6.31 -14.94
N CYS A 197 -4.02 -7.11 -15.70
CA CYS A 197 -2.57 -7.16 -15.68
C CYS A 197 -2.01 -6.58 -16.97
N ASP A 198 -1.12 -5.60 -16.89
CA ASP A 198 -0.36 -5.10 -18.03
C ASP A 198 1.13 -5.30 -17.76
N ALA A 199 1.74 -6.22 -18.50
CA ALA A 199 3.18 -6.44 -18.41
C ALA A 199 3.80 -7.01 -19.67
N HIS A 200 5.11 -6.80 -19.80
CA HIS A 200 5.87 -7.37 -20.92
C HIS A 200 5.88 -8.89 -20.90
N SER A 201 6.10 -9.47 -19.73
CA SER A 201 6.05 -10.91 -19.51
C SER A 201 5.32 -11.23 -18.20
N VAL A 202 4.43 -12.21 -18.27
CA VAL A 202 3.66 -12.70 -17.12
C VAL A 202 3.92 -14.19 -16.95
N THR A 203 4.31 -14.59 -15.74
CA THR A 203 4.52 -15.99 -15.36
C THR A 203 3.57 -16.37 -14.23
N LEU A 204 2.69 -17.33 -14.50
CA LEU A 204 1.80 -17.94 -13.52
C LEU A 204 2.48 -19.21 -12.99
N GLN A 205 2.80 -19.26 -11.69
CA GLN A 205 3.42 -20.40 -11.00
C GLN A 205 2.37 -21.43 -10.54
N GLU A 206 2.79 -22.56 -9.97
CA GLU A 206 1.90 -23.69 -9.65
C GLU A 206 0.63 -23.31 -8.84
N LYS A 207 0.71 -22.36 -7.89
CA LYS A 207 -0.42 -21.97 -7.02
C LYS A 207 -1.14 -20.70 -7.49
N ALA A 208 -0.82 -20.22 -8.68
CA ALA A 208 -1.41 -19.00 -9.20
C ALA A 208 -2.90 -19.17 -9.52
N GLN A 209 -3.72 -18.21 -9.07
CA GLN A 209 -5.11 -18.07 -9.47
C GLN A 209 -5.32 -16.68 -10.03
N ALA A 210 -5.44 -16.57 -11.35
CA ALA A 210 -5.65 -15.30 -12.03
C ALA A 210 -7.03 -15.21 -12.66
N GLU A 211 -7.80 -14.21 -12.24
CA GLU A 211 -9.14 -13.91 -12.72
C GLU A 211 -9.16 -12.52 -13.35
N GLY A 212 -9.42 -12.43 -14.66
CA GLY A 212 -9.52 -11.14 -15.38
C GLY A 212 -8.67 -11.06 -16.65
N ASP A 213 -8.36 -9.84 -17.07
CA ASP A 213 -7.74 -9.59 -18.37
C ASP A 213 -6.22 -9.43 -18.24
N ILE A 214 -5.45 -10.23 -18.98
CA ILE A 214 -3.99 -10.17 -18.99
C ILE A 214 -3.52 -9.64 -20.34
N CYS A 215 -2.99 -8.42 -20.35
CA CYS A 215 -2.31 -7.79 -21.48
C CYS A 215 -0.82 -8.11 -21.40
N THR A 216 -0.30 -9.01 -22.24
CA THR A 216 1.13 -9.34 -22.24
C THR A 216 1.67 -9.79 -23.58
N ALA A 217 2.96 -9.55 -23.82
CA ALA A 217 3.65 -10.05 -25.00
C ALA A 217 4.10 -11.52 -24.83
N GLY A 218 4.36 -11.95 -23.59
CA GLY A 218 4.71 -13.33 -23.26
C GLY A 218 3.98 -13.82 -22.01
N LEU A 219 3.11 -14.81 -22.17
CA LEU A 219 2.40 -15.47 -21.07
C LEU A 219 2.95 -16.89 -20.89
N VAL A 220 3.45 -17.19 -19.69
CA VAL A 220 3.90 -18.52 -19.29
C VAL A 220 3.00 -19.03 -18.17
N ILE A 221 2.47 -20.25 -18.33
CA ILE A 221 1.60 -20.90 -17.34
C ILE A 221 2.26 -22.20 -16.91
N GLU A 222 2.66 -22.28 -15.64
CA GLU A 222 3.20 -23.50 -15.05
C GLU A 222 2.08 -24.50 -14.70
N LYS A 223 2.45 -25.77 -14.55
CA LYS A 223 1.52 -26.83 -14.20
C LYS A 223 0.92 -26.56 -12.82
N GLY A 224 -0.41 -26.50 -12.74
CA GLY A 224 -1.16 -26.24 -11.49
C GLY A 224 -1.81 -24.86 -11.45
N ALA A 225 -1.30 -23.91 -12.24
CA ALA A 225 -1.87 -22.58 -12.32
C ALA A 225 -3.28 -22.59 -12.93
N VAL A 226 -4.16 -21.73 -12.41
CA VAL A 226 -5.51 -21.53 -12.93
C VAL A 226 -5.63 -20.10 -13.45
N PHE A 227 -5.96 -19.97 -14.73
CA PHE A 227 -6.25 -18.69 -15.37
C PHE A 227 -7.68 -18.69 -15.92
N SER A 228 -8.46 -17.68 -15.55
CA SER A 228 -9.85 -17.49 -15.98
C SER A 228 -10.06 -16.05 -16.44
N GLY A 229 -10.09 -15.82 -17.75
CA GLY A 229 -10.35 -14.52 -18.34
C GLY A 229 -9.79 -14.41 -19.75
N HIS A 230 -9.47 -13.19 -20.21
CA HIS A 230 -8.98 -12.95 -21.57
C HIS A 230 -7.48 -12.63 -21.57
N SER A 231 -6.73 -13.32 -22.42
CA SER A 231 -5.36 -12.93 -22.75
C SER A 231 -5.38 -12.01 -23.96
N LEU A 232 -4.94 -10.76 -23.78
CA LEU A 232 -4.80 -9.77 -24.83
C LEU A 232 -3.31 -9.63 -25.19
N PRO A 233 -2.98 -9.53 -26.50
CA PRO A 233 -1.60 -9.26 -26.90
C PRO A 233 -1.15 -7.90 -26.37
N GLY A 234 -0.12 -7.92 -25.54
CA GLY A 234 0.55 -6.73 -25.04
C GLY A 234 1.39 -6.08 -26.14
N LYS A 235 1.79 -4.82 -25.93
CA LYS A 235 2.65 -4.10 -26.86
C LYS A 235 3.99 -4.83 -26.93
N ALA A 236 4.21 -5.58 -28.02
CA ALA A 236 5.40 -6.38 -28.21
C ALA A 236 6.63 -5.47 -28.21
N ALA A 237 7.54 -5.64 -27.23
CA ALA A 237 8.93 -5.33 -27.53
C ALA A 237 9.39 -6.35 -28.56
N GLU A 238 9.73 -5.81 -29.73
CA GLU A 238 10.37 -6.50 -30.84
C GLU A 238 11.51 -7.37 -30.31
N THR A 239 11.24 -8.65 -30.10
CA THR A 239 12.26 -9.66 -29.83
C THR A 239 12.23 -10.63 -30.99
N SER A 240 13.31 -10.59 -31.75
CA SER A 240 13.58 -11.33 -32.98
C SER A 240 13.14 -12.80 -32.92
N PRO A 241 12.42 -13.33 -33.94
CA PRO A 241 12.07 -14.74 -34.00
C PRO A 241 13.29 -15.57 -34.43
N ALA A 242 13.93 -16.23 -33.47
CA ALA A 242 14.95 -17.23 -33.73
C ALA A 242 14.58 -18.57 -33.08
N GLN A 243 13.79 -19.38 -33.78
CA GLN A 243 13.94 -20.83 -33.83
C GLN A 243 13.00 -21.43 -34.88
N LYS A 244 13.52 -21.51 -36.12
CA LYS A 244 13.06 -22.50 -37.10
C LYS A 244 14.17 -23.56 -37.17
N ALA A 245 14.03 -24.61 -36.36
CA ALA A 245 14.83 -25.81 -36.47
C ALA A 245 13.96 -26.95 -37.00
N GLN A 246 14.42 -27.52 -38.12
CA GLN A 246 14.10 -28.80 -38.74
C GLN A 246 12.66 -29.14 -39.19
N SER A 247 12.53 -29.28 -40.51
CA SER A 247 12.15 -30.58 -41.07
C SER A 247 12.95 -30.80 -42.35
N GLY A 248 13.94 -31.68 -42.29
CA GLY A 248 14.66 -32.16 -43.47
C GLY A 248 13.80 -33.15 -44.26
N ARG A 249 13.97 -33.13 -45.58
CA ARG A 249 14.04 -34.32 -46.42
C ARG A 249 14.71 -33.97 -47.74
#